data_AF-A0AAW9KKJ6-F1
#
_entry.id   AF-A0AAW9KKJ6-F1
#
_cell.length_a   1.000
_cell.length_b   1.000
_cell.length_c   1.000
_cell.angle_alpha   90.00
_cell.angle_beta   90.00
_cell.angle_gamma   90.00
#
_symmetry.space_group_name_H-M   'P 1'
#
loop_
_entity.id
_entity.type
_entity.pdbx_description
1 polymer ?
#
loop_
_entity_poly.entity_id
_entity_poly.type
_entity_poly.pdbx_seq_one_letter_code
_entity_poly.pdbx_strand_id
1 'polypeptide(L)'
;MQTIPDHIALNMKFMFVGYNPSIRSGETGHHYANTRNRFWTILEQSGITERRYSADEDQDLLDQGIGFTNIVPRPTRTAAEITAEEYAEGSRELKRKIELFRPERVCFVGKGVYEAFSGNRHATWGFQTVPVVSGVK
;
A
#
# COMPACT_ATOMS: atom_id res chain seq x y z
N MET A 1 13.21 3.86 15.04
CA MET A 1 12.87 4.18 13.64
C MET A 1 11.42 4.57 13.60
N GLN A 2 11.10 5.70 12.99
CA GLN A 2 9.72 6.17 12.91
C GLN A 2 8.99 5.41 11.79
N THR A 3 7.82 4.88 12.13
CA THR A 3 6.83 4.41 11.15
C THR A 3 6.30 5.63 10.39
N ILE A 4 5.73 5.41 9.19
CA ILE A 4 5.04 6.49 8.46
C ILE A 4 3.53 6.41 8.73
N PRO A 5 2.81 7.55 8.77
CA PRO A 5 1.36 7.56 8.92
C PRO A 5 0.68 6.90 7.73
N ASP A 6 -0.47 6.27 7.98
CA ASP A 6 -1.36 5.85 6.91
C ASP A 6 -2.11 7.06 6.36
N HIS A 7 -2.24 7.10 5.05
CA HIS A 7 -3.08 8.05 4.34
C HIS A 7 -4.34 7.30 3.91
N ILE A 8 -5.31 7.17 4.81
CA ILE A 8 -6.55 6.42 4.57
C ILE A 8 -7.77 7.20 5.02
N ALA A 9 -8.84 7.17 4.21
CA ALA A 9 -10.11 7.80 4.49
C ALA A 9 -11.28 6.91 4.05
N LEU A 10 -12.50 7.26 4.46
CA LEU A 10 -13.71 6.61 3.95
C LEU A 10 -13.91 6.95 2.46
N ASN A 11 -14.55 6.05 1.71
CA ASN A 11 -14.93 6.26 0.30
C ASN A 11 -13.76 6.48 -0.69
N MET A 12 -12.58 5.92 -0.39
CA MET A 12 -11.46 5.97 -1.34
C MET A 12 -11.73 5.11 -2.59
N LYS A 13 -11.33 5.61 -3.76
CA LYS A 13 -11.34 4.87 -5.02
C LYS A 13 -10.24 3.82 -5.06
N PHE A 14 -9.07 4.14 -4.52
CA PHE A 14 -7.89 3.28 -4.49
C PHE A 14 -7.21 3.34 -3.12
N MET A 15 -6.88 2.19 -2.55
CA MET A 15 -5.95 2.06 -1.43
C MET A 15 -4.72 1.29 -1.91
N PHE A 16 -3.58 1.98 -2.03
CA PHE A 16 -2.31 1.33 -2.37
C PHE A 16 -1.65 0.74 -1.12
N VAL A 17 -1.22 -0.52 -1.21
CA VAL A 17 -0.62 -1.26 -0.10
C VAL A 17 0.79 -1.70 -0.49
N GLY A 18 1.80 -1.14 0.18
CA GLY A 18 3.19 -1.56 0.08
C GLY A 18 3.56 -2.69 1.04
N TYR A 19 4.79 -3.18 0.91
CA TYR A 19 5.41 -4.11 1.86
C TYR A 19 5.61 -3.42 3.21
N ASN A 20 6.54 -2.48 3.24
CA ASN A 20 6.90 -1.67 4.39
C ASN A 20 7.64 -0.42 3.90
N PRO A 21 7.79 0.62 4.74
CA PRO A 21 8.51 1.81 4.35
C PRO A 21 10.00 1.52 4.09
N SER A 22 10.57 2.19 3.07
CA SER A 22 12.03 2.26 2.98
C SER A 22 12.61 3.10 4.13
N ILE A 23 13.90 2.99 4.42
CA ILE A 23 14.59 3.88 5.38
C ILE A 23 14.26 5.36 5.09
N ARG A 24 14.36 5.78 3.82
CA ARG A 24 14.04 7.15 3.40
C ARG A 24 12.58 7.53 3.64
N SER A 25 11.64 6.62 3.41
CA SER A 25 10.24 6.86 3.76
C SER A 25 10.07 7.03 5.27
N GLY A 26 10.69 6.18 6.08
CA GLY A 26 10.67 6.31 7.53
C GLY A 26 11.30 7.61 8.05
N GLU A 27 12.32 8.14 7.36
CA GLU A 27 12.97 9.42 7.70
C GLU A 27 12.15 10.64 7.28
N THR A 28 11.45 10.56 6.15
CA THR A 28 10.70 11.68 5.57
C THR A 28 9.23 11.70 5.95
N GLY A 29 8.69 10.59 6.47
CA GLY A 29 7.26 10.45 6.75
C GLY A 29 6.40 10.15 5.52
N HIS A 30 7.01 10.01 4.33
CA HIS A 30 6.29 9.94 3.07
C HIS A 30 6.37 8.56 2.39
N HIS A 31 5.26 8.14 1.81
CA HIS A 31 5.14 6.88 1.07
C HIS A 31 6.00 6.92 -0.19
N TYR A 32 6.69 5.80 -0.46
CA TYR A 32 7.51 5.63 -1.66
C TYR A 32 8.56 6.72 -1.92
N ALA A 33 9.08 7.38 -0.87
CA ALA A 33 10.00 8.52 -0.95
C ALA A 33 11.42 8.22 -1.47
N ASN A 34 11.79 6.94 -1.63
CA ASN A 34 13.08 6.60 -2.22
C ASN A 34 13.11 7.00 -3.70
N THR A 35 14.09 7.82 -4.12
CA THR A 35 14.21 8.32 -5.51
C THR A 35 14.41 7.23 -6.55
N ARG A 36 14.81 6.03 -6.15
CA ARG A 36 14.88 4.85 -7.04
C ARG A 36 13.54 4.12 -7.17
N ASN A 37 12.57 4.43 -6.31
CA ASN A 37 11.23 3.87 -6.38
C ASN A 37 10.47 4.53 -7.55
N ARG A 38 9.88 3.71 -8.41
CA ARG A 38 9.16 4.17 -9.60
C ARG A 38 7.67 4.41 -9.38
N PHE A 39 7.17 4.23 -8.16
CA PHE A 39 5.73 4.30 -7.84
C PHE A 39 5.08 5.56 -8.41
N TRP A 40 5.60 6.74 -8.09
CA TRP A 40 5.03 8.02 -8.51
C TRP A 40 5.02 8.22 -10.03
N THR A 41 6.07 7.75 -10.71
CA THR A 41 6.13 7.75 -12.18
C THR A 41 5.12 6.77 -12.79
N ILE A 42 4.97 5.59 -12.19
CA ILE A 42 4.01 4.58 -12.67
C ILE A 42 2.58 5.04 -12.42
N LEU A 43 2.30 5.71 -11.29
CA LEU A 43 0.98 6.23 -10.96
C LEU A 43 0.52 7.28 -11.99
N GLU A 44 1.40 8.20 -12.37
CA GLU A 44 1.18 9.13 -13.49
C GLU A 44 0.95 8.38 -14.80
N GLN A 45 1.88 7.49 -15.19
CA GLN A 45 1.83 6.79 -16.49
C GLN A 45 0.63 5.85 -16.62
N SER A 46 0.05 5.40 -15.51
CA SER A 46 -1.17 4.59 -15.49
C SER A 46 -2.44 5.37 -15.85
N GLY A 47 -2.38 6.71 -15.84
CA GLY A 47 -3.54 7.58 -16.02
C GLY A 47 -4.46 7.68 -14.79
N ILE A 48 -4.07 7.12 -13.63
CA ILE A 48 -4.81 7.28 -12.36
C ILE A 48 -4.72 8.73 -11.86
N THR A 49 -3.58 9.39 -12.09
CA THR A 49 -3.34 10.78 -11.72
C THR A 49 -3.04 11.61 -12.97
N GLU A 50 -3.45 12.87 -12.97
CA GLU A 50 -3.30 13.79 -14.13
C GLU A 50 -1.86 14.26 -14.36
N ARG A 51 -1.04 14.20 -13.32
CA ARG A 51 0.37 14.62 -13.31
C ARG A 51 1.17 13.73 -12.39
N ARG A 52 2.50 13.82 -12.48
CA ARG A 52 3.37 13.28 -11.44
C ARG A 52 3.25 14.09 -10.14
N TYR A 53 3.05 13.38 -9.05
CA TYR A 53 3.19 13.87 -7.69
C TYR A 53 4.56 13.49 -7.12
N SER A 54 5.12 14.32 -6.26
CA SER A 54 6.24 13.94 -5.41
C SER A 54 5.76 13.29 -4.11
N ALA A 55 6.68 12.61 -3.40
CA ALA A 55 6.31 11.85 -2.21
C ALA A 55 5.78 12.73 -1.07
N ASP A 56 6.24 13.98 -0.99
CA ASP A 56 5.78 14.99 -0.03
C ASP A 56 4.35 15.49 -0.30
N GLU A 57 3.79 15.19 -1.47
CA GLU A 57 2.40 15.47 -1.84
C GLU A 57 1.48 14.25 -1.62
N ASP A 58 1.97 13.17 -0.97
CA ASP A 58 1.21 11.92 -0.82
C ASP A 58 -0.11 12.09 -0.04
N GLN A 59 -0.14 13.00 0.92
CA GLN A 59 -1.34 13.35 1.68
C GLN A 59 -2.42 14.01 0.80
N ASP A 60 -2.03 14.80 -0.21
CA ASP A 60 -2.97 15.57 -1.05
C ASP A 60 -3.81 14.67 -1.97
N LEU A 61 -3.35 13.45 -2.21
CA LEU A 61 -4.04 12.44 -3.00
C LEU A 61 -5.24 11.83 -2.29
N LEU A 62 -5.35 11.98 -0.96
CA LEU A 62 -6.52 11.55 -0.22
C LEU A 62 -7.80 12.27 -0.68
N ASP A 63 -7.71 13.57 -0.96
CA ASP A 63 -8.83 14.36 -1.48
C ASP A 63 -9.27 13.90 -2.88
N GLN A 64 -8.41 13.18 -3.60
CA GLN A 64 -8.69 12.56 -4.90
C GLN A 64 -9.23 11.12 -4.77
N GLY A 65 -9.36 10.63 -3.53
CA GLY A 65 -9.78 9.27 -3.21
C GLY A 65 -8.67 8.23 -3.38
N ILE A 66 -7.41 8.62 -3.27
CA ILE A 66 -6.24 7.73 -3.38
C ILE A 66 -5.52 7.72 -2.03
N GLY A 67 -5.47 6.55 -1.39
CA GLY A 67 -4.81 6.36 -0.10
C GLY A 67 -3.61 5.42 -0.15
N PHE A 68 -2.82 5.46 0.92
CA PHE A 68 -1.57 4.73 1.06
C PHE A 68 -1.45 4.08 2.45
N THR A 69 -1.02 2.83 2.47
CA THR A 69 -0.65 2.10 3.69
C THR A 69 0.41 1.05 3.36
N ASN A 70 0.93 0.38 4.38
CA ASN A 70 1.81 -0.77 4.22
C ASN A 70 1.29 -1.94 5.05
N ILE A 71 1.54 -3.17 4.60
CA ILE A 71 1.20 -4.35 5.38
C ILE A 71 2.05 -4.41 6.67
N VAL A 72 3.32 -4.00 6.61
CA VAL A 72 4.21 -3.92 7.77
C VAL A 72 4.66 -2.48 8.01
N PRO A 73 4.50 -1.93 9.23
CA PRO A 73 4.78 -0.52 9.50
C PRO A 73 6.28 -0.23 9.71
N ARG A 74 7.08 -1.22 10.13
CA ARG A 74 8.50 -1.05 10.44
C ARG A 74 9.32 -0.79 9.17
N PRO A 75 10.07 0.32 9.06
CA PRO A 75 10.90 0.53 7.89
C PRO A 75 12.10 -0.43 7.85
N THR A 76 12.54 -0.81 6.65
CA THR A 76 13.76 -1.63 6.43
C THR A 76 14.51 -1.18 5.17
N ARG A 77 15.71 -1.74 4.94
CA ARG A 77 16.45 -1.48 3.68
C ARG A 77 15.89 -2.33 2.55
N THR A 78 15.45 -3.55 2.85
CA THR A 78 14.80 -4.46 1.90
C THR A 78 13.61 -5.18 2.54
N ALA A 79 12.59 -5.49 1.73
CA ALA A 79 11.43 -6.27 2.15
C ALA A 79 11.79 -7.69 2.61
N ALA A 80 12.98 -8.19 2.25
CA ALA A 80 13.49 -9.49 2.72
C ALA A 80 13.79 -9.52 4.24
N GLU A 81 13.86 -8.36 4.90
CA GLU A 81 14.05 -8.23 6.35
C GLU A 81 12.73 -8.29 7.15
N ILE A 82 11.58 -8.39 6.47
CA ILE A 82 10.27 -8.53 7.13
C ILE A 82 10.10 -9.98 7.58
N THR A 83 9.75 -10.18 8.85
CA THR A 83 9.55 -11.53 9.39
C THR A 83 8.15 -12.08 9.08
N ALA A 84 7.98 -13.40 9.21
CA ALA A 84 6.68 -14.04 9.02
C ALA A 84 5.64 -13.56 10.04
N GLU A 85 6.08 -13.29 11.28
CA GLU A 85 5.25 -12.77 12.35
C GLU A 85 4.74 -11.36 12.03
N GLU A 86 5.61 -10.50 11.49
CA GLU A 86 5.23 -9.15 11.05
C GLU A 86 4.21 -9.20 9.91
N TYR A 87 4.39 -10.08 8.92
CA TYR A 87 3.37 -10.28 7.90
C TYR A 87 2.07 -10.79 8.50
N ALA A 88 2.10 -11.75 9.43
CA ALA A 88 0.89 -12.29 10.03
C ALA A 88 0.11 -11.23 10.81
N GLU A 89 0.80 -10.39 11.58
CA GLU A 89 0.20 -9.24 12.28
C GLU A 89 -0.32 -8.18 11.31
N GLY A 90 0.52 -7.81 10.35
CA GLY A 90 0.20 -6.86 9.29
C GLY A 90 -1.03 -7.24 8.48
N SER A 91 -1.16 -8.51 8.09
CA SER A 91 -2.33 -9.03 7.37
C SER A 91 -3.61 -8.88 8.16
N ARG A 92 -3.58 -9.16 9.47
CA ARG A 92 -4.76 -8.99 10.35
C ARG A 92 -5.16 -7.54 10.45
N GLU A 93 -4.21 -6.64 10.64
CA GLU A 93 -4.47 -5.21 10.78
C GLU A 93 -4.94 -4.57 9.48
N LEU A 94 -4.27 -4.90 8.36
CA LEU A 94 -4.68 -4.45 7.04
C LEU A 94 -6.10 -4.91 6.70
N LYS A 95 -6.48 -6.14 7.08
CA LYS A 95 -7.85 -6.63 6.88
C LYS A 95 -8.87 -5.76 7.64
N ARG A 96 -8.59 -5.42 8.90
CA ARG A 96 -9.46 -4.53 9.69
C ARG A 96 -9.59 -3.15 9.04
N LYS A 97 -8.48 -2.57 8.55
CA LYS A 97 -8.50 -1.29 7.85
C LYS A 97 -9.36 -1.36 6.59
N ILE A 98 -9.21 -2.39 5.77
CA ILE A 98 -10.01 -2.55 4.55
C ILE A 98 -11.51 -2.76 4.88
N GLU A 99 -11.83 -3.51 5.93
CA GLU A 99 -13.20 -3.71 6.41
C GLU A 99 -13.83 -2.41 6.94
N LEU A 100 -13.05 -1.57 7.63
CA LEU A 100 -13.50 -0.30 8.20
C LEU A 100 -13.65 0.79 7.13
N PHE A 101 -12.61 1.01 6.32
CA PHE A 101 -12.53 2.13 5.39
C PHE A 101 -13.20 1.86 4.03
N ARG A 102 -13.44 0.58 3.70
CA ARG A 102 -14.21 0.14 2.51
C ARG A 102 -13.79 0.85 1.21
N PRO A 103 -12.50 0.86 0.82
CA PRO A 103 -12.11 1.41 -0.46
C PRO A 103 -12.77 0.63 -1.61
N GLU A 104 -13.00 1.28 -2.76
CA GLU A 104 -13.53 0.59 -3.94
C GLU A 104 -12.57 -0.49 -4.44
N ARG A 105 -11.26 -0.20 -4.42
CA ARG A 105 -10.18 -1.08 -4.89
C ARG A 105 -8.99 -1.04 -3.94
N VAL A 106 -8.40 -2.21 -3.67
CA VAL A 106 -7.11 -2.32 -2.96
C VAL A 106 -6.03 -2.75 -3.94
N CYS A 107 -5.01 -1.92 -4.11
CA CYS A 107 -3.94 -2.12 -5.06
C CYS A 107 -2.65 -2.51 -4.33
N PHE A 108 -2.33 -3.81 -4.37
CA PHE A 108 -1.11 -4.33 -3.76
C PHE A 108 0.12 -4.03 -4.64
N VAL A 109 1.02 -3.21 -4.13
CA VAL A 109 2.26 -2.80 -4.81
C VAL A 109 3.34 -3.87 -4.58
N GLY A 110 3.09 -5.04 -5.15
CA GLY A 110 3.95 -6.21 -5.05
C GLY A 110 3.15 -7.49 -4.82
N LYS A 111 3.43 -8.53 -5.63
CA LYS A 111 2.74 -9.82 -5.55
C LYS A 111 2.82 -10.44 -4.16
N GLY A 112 4.00 -10.43 -3.55
CA GLY A 112 4.21 -11.03 -2.23
C GLY A 112 3.44 -10.31 -1.11
N VAL A 113 3.11 -9.02 -1.27
CA VAL A 113 2.21 -8.33 -0.33
C VAL A 113 0.83 -8.97 -0.35
N TYR A 114 0.28 -9.18 -1.56
CA TYR A 114 -1.02 -9.82 -1.72
C TYR A 114 -1.00 -11.29 -1.31
N GLU A 115 0.05 -12.04 -1.64
CA GLU A 115 0.18 -13.44 -1.22
C GLU A 115 0.23 -13.57 0.31
N ALA A 116 0.94 -12.66 0.99
CA ALA A 116 0.98 -12.61 2.46
C ALA A 116 -0.37 -12.20 3.07
N PHE A 117 -1.06 -11.24 2.45
CA PHE A 117 -2.37 -10.76 2.90
C PHE A 117 -3.47 -11.81 2.71
N SER A 118 -3.56 -12.38 1.51
CA SER A 118 -4.62 -13.31 1.11
C SER A 118 -4.37 -14.76 1.55
N GLY A 119 -3.12 -15.13 1.81
CA GLY A 119 -2.70 -16.52 1.99
C GLY A 119 -2.60 -17.33 0.69
N ASN A 120 -2.97 -16.76 -0.46
CA ASN A 120 -2.88 -17.42 -1.76
C ASN A 120 -1.47 -17.28 -2.36
N ARG A 121 -0.62 -18.28 -2.16
CA ARG A 121 0.77 -18.33 -2.69
C ARG A 121 0.88 -18.44 -4.22
N HIS A 122 -0.25 -18.63 -4.92
CA HIS A 122 -0.31 -18.79 -6.37
C HIS A 122 -1.13 -17.69 -7.04
N ALA A 123 -1.32 -16.55 -6.36
CA ALA A 123 -1.99 -15.39 -6.94
C ALA A 123 -1.36 -15.01 -8.29
N THR A 124 -2.15 -14.49 -9.22
CA THR A 124 -1.65 -13.93 -10.48
C THR A 124 -1.61 -12.41 -10.40
N TRP A 125 -0.94 -11.75 -11.34
CA TRP A 125 -1.01 -10.29 -11.46
C TRP A 125 -2.39 -9.83 -11.96
N GLY A 126 -2.78 -8.61 -11.61
CA GLY A 126 -4.05 -8.00 -12.03
C GLY A 126 -5.18 -8.24 -11.03
N PHE A 127 -6.43 -8.10 -11.51
CA PHE A 127 -7.62 -8.30 -10.69
C PHE A 127 -7.73 -9.75 -10.20
N GLN A 128 -8.12 -9.89 -8.94
CA GLN A 128 -8.32 -11.18 -8.29
C GLN A 128 -9.81 -11.54 -8.39
N THR A 129 -10.11 -12.80 -8.70
CA THR A 129 -11.50 -13.25 -8.93
C THR A 129 -12.28 -13.47 -7.65
N VAL A 130 -11.58 -13.78 -6.54
CA VAL A 130 -12.18 -13.98 -5.23
C VAL A 130 -11.67 -12.86 -4.31
N PRO A 131 -12.55 -11.95 -3.87
CA PRO A 131 -12.14 -10.88 -2.96
C PRO A 131 -11.87 -11.44 -1.56
N VAL A 132 -10.77 -11.00 -0.94
CA VAL A 132 -10.43 -11.36 0.45
C VAL A 132 -11.38 -10.68 1.45
N VAL A 133 -11.84 -9.47 1.12
CA VAL A 133 -12.86 -8.73 1.87
C VAL A 133 -14.06 -8.50 0.97
N SER A 134 -15.23 -9.01 1.39
CA SER A 134 -16.44 -8.99 0.56
C SER A 134 -16.82 -7.56 0.12
N GLY A 135 -17.07 -7.36 -1.18
CA GLY A 135 -17.46 -6.07 -1.74
C GLY A 135 -16.32 -5.06 -1.95
N VAL A 136 -15.07 -5.46 -1.73
CA VAL A 136 -13.87 -4.68 -2.10
C VAL A 136 -13.17 -5.42 -3.25
N LYS A 137 -12.76 -4.67 -4.27
CA LYS A 137 -12.09 -5.23 -5.46
C LYS A 137 -10.57 -5.24 -5.35
#